data_AF-A0A553HPQ5-F1
#
_entry.id   AF-A0A553HPQ5-F1
#
_cell.length_a   1.000
_cell.length_b   1.000
_cell.length_c   1.000
_cell.angle_alpha   90.00
_cell.angle_beta   90.00
_cell.angle_gamma   90.00
#
_symmetry.space_group_name_H-M   'P 1'
#
loop_
_entity.id
_entity.type
_entity.pdbx_description
1 polymer ?
#
loop_
_entity_poly.entity_id
_entity_poly.type
_entity_poly.pdbx_seq_one_letter_code
_entity_poly.pdbx_strand_id
1 'polypeptide(L)'
;MATTRDARGSGPEQGTKPASNEQRLLWNPENVRDVAESVGIASLSDEALRTLSQDVEYRIGQVIAEAVRFMRLGKRTSMTVKDISLALRVLDVEPLYGYDATKPLRYGEATMGQPFFYIDDEEADFERVINGALPKVSRDANYTIHWLAIEGVQPTVPQNPTSTEARTQDLLPKGPGANPALAALSGHDNPNFKPAVKHAVSQEQILFFEKVQAALLDDNPDPEVQRLRQAALEAVVAEPGTHQLMPYYVNFISNQVTHYLDDLFVLRQMMELANALISNEHIFIDPYASALCAPVLTCLLGRRLGAESGSDAVKEQYQLREVAAALIGQIANKYSSTNRLLRPKLTRSCLKSFLNPTMPPQVWYGAVLGILAAGGPEAIKVLVVPNLKAFDSTMLQPLREKGEASRLDFEMVIGAILKAVQSLSDQDIMMNGVNGDTSDREASQVKEFLGDIIGERVIRLGNHQVNQAVLDAMSFQ
;
A
#
# COMPACT_ATOMS: atom_id res chain seq x y z
N MET A 1 30.14 32.22 23.01
CA MET A 1 31.03 32.62 24.13
C MET A 1 30.27 32.45 25.42
N ALA A 2 30.54 31.39 26.16
CA ALA A 2 30.23 31.31 27.60
C ALA A 2 31.22 30.31 28.19
N THR A 3 32.12 30.88 28.97
CA THR A 3 33.36 30.29 29.49
C THR A 3 33.09 29.30 30.61
N THR A 4 33.72 28.13 30.49
CA THR A 4 34.04 27.21 31.57
C THR A 4 34.89 27.93 32.64
N ARG A 5 34.57 27.73 33.92
CA ARG A 5 35.42 28.13 35.02
C ARG A 5 35.57 26.95 35.98
N ASP A 6 36.70 26.27 35.84
CA ASP A 6 37.27 25.41 36.87
C ASP A 6 37.62 26.22 38.11
N ALA A 7 37.36 25.65 39.28
CA ALA A 7 38.05 26.00 40.52
C ALA A 7 38.14 24.75 41.41
N ARG A 8 39.22 23.99 41.24
CA ARG A 8 39.73 23.06 42.26
C ARG A 8 40.38 23.89 43.37
N GLY A 9 39.87 23.76 44.59
CA GLY A 9 40.51 24.22 45.82
C GLY A 9 40.67 23.04 46.77
N SER A 10 41.90 22.60 46.97
CA SER A 10 42.32 21.60 47.95
C SER A 10 42.45 22.21 49.35
N GLY A 11 41.78 21.62 50.34
CA GLY A 11 41.92 21.91 51.78
C GLY A 11 41.74 20.61 52.59
N PRO A 12 42.34 20.49 53.80
CA PRO A 12 42.92 19.25 54.31
C PRO A 12 41.90 18.28 54.92
N GLU A 13 42.17 16.99 54.74
CA GLU A 13 41.50 15.86 55.39
C GLU A 13 41.63 15.96 56.92
N GLN A 14 40.51 16.21 57.60
CA GLN A 14 40.35 15.87 59.01
C GLN A 14 39.47 14.63 59.12
N GLY A 15 40.05 13.56 59.67
CA GLY A 15 39.43 12.25 59.81
C GLY A 15 38.07 12.31 60.48
N THR A 16 37.03 11.97 59.73
CA THR A 16 35.72 11.60 60.25
C THR A 16 35.61 10.07 60.15
N LYS A 17 35.29 9.43 61.27
CA LYS A 17 35.01 7.98 61.37
C LYS A 17 34.06 7.55 60.24
N PRO A 18 34.15 6.31 59.72
CA PRO A 18 33.19 5.84 58.73
C PRO A 18 31.80 5.88 59.38
N ALA A 19 30.95 6.79 58.90
CA ALA A 19 29.53 6.76 59.21
C ALA A 19 29.03 5.37 58.80
N SER A 20 28.32 4.71 59.71
CA SER A 20 27.54 3.52 59.42
C SER A 20 26.79 3.71 58.11
N ASN A 21 26.69 2.65 57.33
CA ASN A 21 26.03 2.55 56.03
C ASN A 21 24.50 2.75 56.18
N GLU A 22 24.07 3.86 56.77
CA GLU A 22 22.66 4.24 56.88
C GLU A 22 22.18 4.63 55.49
N GLN A 23 21.25 3.84 54.94
CA GLN A 23 20.52 4.21 53.73
C GLN A 23 19.91 5.59 53.96
N ARG A 24 20.46 6.59 53.27
CA ARG A 24 19.92 7.93 53.28
C ARG A 24 18.57 7.90 52.58
N LEU A 25 17.51 8.00 53.36
CA LEU A 25 16.15 8.14 52.86
C LEU A 25 16.02 9.41 52.04
N LEU A 26 15.24 9.33 50.96
CA LEU A 26 14.85 10.48 50.17
C LEU A 26 13.69 11.23 50.84
N TRP A 27 12.86 10.52 51.62
CA TRP A 27 11.78 11.12 52.39
C TRP A 27 12.32 11.93 53.57
N ASN A 28 11.81 13.16 53.76
CA ASN A 28 12.17 14.01 54.87
C ASN A 28 11.54 13.48 56.18
N PRO A 29 12.33 13.04 57.18
CA PRO A 29 11.79 12.52 58.43
C PRO A 29 11.01 13.56 59.23
N GLU A 30 11.31 14.85 59.08
CA GLU A 30 10.58 15.92 59.79
C GLU A 30 9.08 15.93 59.43
N ASN A 31 8.71 15.55 58.20
CA ASN A 31 7.30 15.44 57.80
C ASN A 31 6.51 14.43 58.66
N VAL A 32 7.19 13.38 59.14
CA VAL A 32 6.56 12.38 60.03
C VAL A 32 6.36 12.95 61.44
N ARG A 33 7.27 13.82 61.90
CA ARG A 33 7.11 14.55 63.17
C ARG A 33 5.95 15.53 63.09
N ASP A 34 5.85 16.31 62.01
CA ASP A 34 4.76 17.27 61.80
C ASP A 34 3.38 16.58 61.85
N VAL A 35 3.26 15.40 61.22
CA VAL A 35 2.02 14.61 61.28
C VAL A 35 1.76 14.09 62.69
N ALA A 36 2.78 13.64 63.43
CA ALA A 36 2.60 13.17 64.80
C ALA A 36 2.14 14.30 65.75
N GLU A 37 2.71 15.50 65.61
CA GLU A 37 2.30 16.69 66.36
C GLU A 37 0.86 17.09 66.02
N SER A 38 0.44 16.97 64.75
CA SER A 38 -0.94 17.26 64.33
C SER A 38 -1.99 16.35 65.00
N VAL A 39 -1.60 15.14 65.41
CA VAL A 39 -2.44 14.17 66.14
C VAL A 39 -2.34 14.38 67.67
N GLY A 40 -1.46 15.27 68.14
CA GLY A 40 -1.26 15.60 69.56
C GLY A 40 -0.14 14.81 70.25
N ILE A 41 0.74 14.15 69.49
CA ILE A 41 1.90 13.42 70.02
C ILE A 41 3.10 14.37 70.04
N ALA A 42 3.49 14.86 71.23
CA ALA A 42 4.52 15.89 71.38
C ALA A 42 5.97 15.39 71.19
N SER A 43 6.23 14.09 71.30
CA SER A 43 7.57 13.53 71.05
C SER A 43 7.51 12.09 70.55
N LEU A 44 8.26 11.81 69.49
CA LEU A 44 8.56 10.45 69.01
C LEU A 44 9.96 10.05 69.43
N SER A 45 10.18 8.75 69.68
CA SER A 45 11.54 8.21 69.79
C SER A 45 12.22 8.20 68.42
N ASP A 46 13.54 8.39 68.39
CA ASP A 46 14.32 8.42 67.14
C ASP A 46 14.22 7.10 66.36
N GLU A 47 14.09 5.98 67.06
CA GLU A 47 13.90 4.67 66.43
C GLU A 47 12.54 4.55 65.74
N ALA A 48 11.46 5.03 66.37
CA ALA A 48 10.13 5.01 65.77
C ALA A 48 10.07 5.94 64.55
N LEU A 49 10.69 7.12 64.63
CA LEU A 49 10.78 8.06 63.52
C LEU A 49 11.51 7.45 62.32
N ARG A 50 12.64 6.79 62.55
CA ARG A 50 13.43 6.15 61.50
C ARG A 50 12.62 5.04 60.83
N THR A 51 12.05 4.12 61.59
CA THR A 51 11.30 2.98 61.04
C THR A 51 10.05 3.43 60.28
N LEU A 52 9.31 4.41 60.81
CA LEU A 52 8.12 4.93 60.14
C LEU A 52 8.47 5.67 58.84
N SER A 53 9.55 6.44 58.83
CA SER A 53 10.04 7.12 57.62
C SER A 53 10.45 6.12 56.53
N GLN A 54 11.11 5.02 56.92
CA GLN A 54 11.47 3.93 55.99
C GLN A 54 10.24 3.25 55.39
N ASP A 55 9.23 2.94 56.21
CA ASP A 55 8.00 2.31 55.72
C ASP A 55 7.22 3.26 54.80
N VAL A 56 7.10 4.55 55.14
CA VAL A 56 6.44 5.55 54.29
C VAL A 56 7.09 5.62 52.89
N GLU A 57 8.41 5.73 52.83
CA GLU A 57 9.12 5.76 51.54
C GLU A 57 8.91 4.47 50.74
N TYR A 58 8.94 3.32 51.41
CA TYR A 58 8.66 2.03 50.79
C TYR A 58 7.23 1.96 50.21
N ARG A 59 6.22 2.40 50.97
CA ARG A 59 4.82 2.41 50.51
C ARG A 59 4.61 3.35 49.33
N ILE A 60 5.21 4.54 49.35
CA ILE A 60 5.20 5.47 48.21
C ILE A 60 5.83 4.79 46.99
N GLY A 61 6.97 4.13 47.15
CA GLY A 61 7.63 3.36 46.10
C GLY A 61 6.74 2.26 45.52
N GLN A 62 5.99 1.53 46.35
CA GLN A 62 5.03 0.52 45.91
C GLN A 62 3.92 1.13 45.03
N VAL A 63 3.30 2.22 45.48
CA VAL A 63 2.26 2.92 44.72
C VAL A 63 2.79 3.42 43.37
N ILE A 64 3.97 4.03 43.35
CA ILE A 64 4.60 4.51 42.12
C ILE A 64 4.90 3.35 41.17
N ALA A 65 5.43 2.23 41.69
CA ALA A 65 5.73 1.06 40.87
C ALA A 65 4.48 0.49 40.19
N GLU A 66 3.36 0.40 40.90
CA GLU A 66 2.08 -0.02 40.33
C GLU A 66 1.52 1.01 39.33
N ALA A 67 1.59 2.30 39.64
CA ALA A 67 1.12 3.35 38.75
C ALA A 67 1.91 3.38 37.42
N VAL A 68 3.22 3.14 37.47
CA VAL A 68 4.07 3.01 36.27
C VAL A 68 3.64 1.81 35.42
N ARG A 69 3.18 0.70 36.02
CA ARG A 69 2.63 -0.42 35.25
C ARG A 69 1.36 -0.02 34.52
N PHE A 70 0.42 0.68 35.18
CA PHE A 70 -0.79 1.19 34.53
C PHE A 70 -0.48 2.18 33.39
N MET A 71 0.48 3.08 33.60
CA MET A 71 0.94 4.02 32.56
C MET A 71 1.47 3.27 31.33
N ARG A 72 2.35 2.28 31.53
CA ARG A 72 2.93 1.46 30.46
C ARG A 72 1.89 0.60 29.75
N LEU A 73 0.96 -0.02 30.49
CA LEU A 73 -0.16 -0.79 29.94
C LEU A 73 -1.09 0.12 29.11
N GLY A 74 -1.25 1.37 29.52
CA GLY A 74 -1.94 2.42 28.76
C GLY A 74 -1.16 2.96 27.57
N LYS A 75 0.03 2.39 27.24
CA LYS A 75 0.92 2.82 26.14
C LYS A 75 1.28 4.31 26.19
N ARG A 76 1.39 4.88 27.39
CA ARG A 76 1.75 6.28 27.62
C ARG A 76 3.16 6.38 28.21
N THR A 77 3.80 7.52 27.99
CA THR A 77 5.11 7.87 28.58
C THR A 77 4.98 8.87 29.72
N SER A 78 3.79 9.44 29.92
CA SER A 78 3.47 10.38 31.00
C SER A 78 2.42 9.76 31.91
N MET A 79 2.73 9.73 33.21
CA MET A 79 1.86 9.22 34.26
C MET A 79 0.82 10.27 34.63
N THR A 80 -0.42 9.81 34.83
CA THR A 80 -1.57 10.67 35.15
C THR A 80 -2.14 10.33 36.52
N VAL A 81 -2.96 11.23 37.08
CA VAL A 81 -3.66 11.02 38.37
C VAL A 81 -4.47 9.71 38.38
N LYS A 82 -5.04 9.33 37.23
CA LYS A 82 -5.79 8.08 37.07
C LYS A 82 -4.93 6.84 37.29
N ASP A 83 -3.66 6.88 36.89
CA ASP A 83 -2.75 5.74 37.06
C ASP A 83 -2.44 5.49 38.54
N ILE A 84 -2.26 6.57 39.31
CA ILE A 84 -2.08 6.52 40.77
C ILE A 84 -3.39 6.06 41.45
N SER A 85 -4.54 6.58 41.01
CA SER A 85 -5.85 6.20 41.56
C SER A 85 -6.13 4.70 41.37
N LEU A 86 -5.75 4.14 40.22
CA LEU A 86 -5.83 2.70 39.95
C LEU A 86 -4.83 1.90 40.79
N ALA A 87 -3.61 2.41 40.97
CA ALA A 87 -2.60 1.79 41.83
C ALA A 87 -3.09 1.68 43.29
N LEU A 88 -3.65 2.76 43.84
CA LEU A 88 -4.23 2.76 45.20
C LEU A 88 -5.33 1.72 45.34
N ARG A 89 -6.22 1.62 44.34
CA ARG A 89 -7.29 0.61 44.34
C ARG A 89 -6.78 -0.83 44.31
N VAL A 90 -5.70 -1.11 43.57
CA VAL A 90 -5.10 -2.46 43.52
C VAL A 90 -4.36 -2.81 44.81
N LEU A 91 -3.79 -1.80 45.47
CA LEU A 91 -3.12 -1.97 46.76
C LEU A 91 -4.09 -1.93 47.95
N ASP A 92 -5.40 -1.96 47.71
CA ASP A 92 -6.47 -1.87 48.71
C ASP A 92 -6.35 -0.65 49.63
N VAL A 93 -5.83 0.47 49.09
CA VAL A 93 -5.74 1.76 49.79
C VAL A 93 -7.02 2.55 49.53
N GLU A 94 -7.46 3.31 50.54
CA GLU A 94 -8.61 4.19 50.43
C GLU A 94 -8.43 5.20 49.27
N PRO A 95 -9.48 5.41 48.44
CA PRO A 95 -9.37 6.29 47.29
C PRO A 95 -9.24 7.76 47.70
N LEU A 96 -8.24 8.44 47.11
CA LEU A 96 -8.03 9.87 47.28
C LEU A 96 -8.87 10.66 46.26
N TYR A 97 -9.88 11.37 46.74
CA TYR A 97 -10.76 12.21 45.92
C TYR A 97 -10.24 13.65 45.80
N GLY A 98 -10.74 14.40 44.80
CA GLY A 98 -10.41 15.82 44.61
C GLY A 98 -9.20 16.11 43.71
N TYR A 99 -8.54 15.07 43.19
CA TYR A 99 -7.43 15.21 42.24
C TYR A 99 -7.91 14.99 40.80
N ASP A 100 -7.69 15.98 39.94
CA ASP A 100 -7.94 15.89 38.51
C ASP A 100 -6.74 16.43 37.71
N ALA A 101 -6.51 15.86 36.52
CA ALA A 101 -5.45 16.30 35.63
C ALA A 101 -5.76 17.63 34.93
N THR A 102 -7.00 18.11 34.98
CA THR A 102 -7.44 19.31 34.26
C THR A 102 -7.11 20.61 35.00
N LYS A 103 -6.97 20.58 36.33
CA LYS A 103 -6.64 21.74 37.16
C LYS A 103 -5.30 21.51 37.86
N PRO A 104 -4.23 22.25 37.49
CA PRO A 104 -2.95 22.14 38.18
C PRO A 104 -3.08 22.65 39.63
N LEU A 105 -2.44 21.95 40.56
CA LEU A 105 -2.32 22.40 41.96
C LEU A 105 -1.41 23.64 42.02
N ARG A 106 -1.88 24.67 42.74
CA ARG A 106 -1.09 25.86 43.05
C ARG A 106 -0.62 25.78 44.49
N TYR A 107 0.69 25.81 44.68
CA TYR A 107 1.32 25.82 45.99
C TYR A 107 1.64 27.27 46.37
N GLY A 108 1.08 27.72 47.49
CA GLY A 108 1.50 28.94 48.17
C GLY A 108 2.66 28.66 49.10
N GLU A 109 3.60 29.60 49.19
CA GLU A 109 4.70 29.56 50.16
C GLU A 109 4.45 30.62 51.23
N ALA A 110 4.59 30.23 52.50
CA ALA A 110 4.57 31.15 53.62
C ALA A 110 5.71 30.82 54.59
N THR A 111 6.26 31.85 55.24
CA THR A 111 7.41 31.70 56.14
C THR A 111 7.02 32.16 57.54
N MET A 112 7.03 31.24 58.49
CA MET A 112 6.93 31.53 59.93
C MET A 112 8.01 30.71 60.66
N GLY A 113 9.25 31.17 60.61
CA GLY A 113 10.42 30.44 61.13
C GLY A 113 11.01 29.47 60.11
N GLN A 114 10.27 28.43 59.72
CA GLN A 114 10.60 27.53 58.60
C GLN A 114 9.65 27.76 57.42
N PRO A 115 10.10 27.53 56.17
CA PRO A 115 9.23 27.63 55.00
C PRO A 115 8.23 26.47 55.02
N PHE A 116 6.93 26.79 54.95
CA PHE A 116 5.88 25.80 54.76
C PHE A 116 5.09 26.10 53.48
N PHE A 117 4.62 25.04 52.84
CA PHE A 117 3.83 25.10 51.63
C PHE A 117 2.39 24.75 51.93
N TYR A 118 1.46 25.50 51.37
CA TYR A 118 0.03 25.21 51.47
C TYR A 118 -0.58 25.14 50.07
N ILE A 119 -1.68 24.42 49.94
CA ILE A 119 -2.46 24.38 48.71
C ILE A 119 -3.46 25.52 48.81
N ASP A 120 -3.43 26.43 47.84
CA ASP A 120 -4.39 27.54 47.77
C ASP A 120 -5.75 27.00 47.31
N ASP A 121 -6.77 27.15 48.16
CA ASP A 121 -8.13 26.69 47.88
C ASP A 121 -9.02 27.88 47.51
N GLU A 122 -9.18 28.10 46.20
CA GLU A 122 -10.03 29.17 45.68
C GLU A 122 -11.52 28.83 45.88
N GLU A 123 -12.20 29.53 46.78
CA GLU A 123 -13.66 29.45 46.93
C GLU A 123 -14.38 29.89 45.65
N ALA A 124 -15.30 29.08 45.15
CA ALA A 124 -16.07 29.35 43.94
C ALA A 124 -17.53 29.68 44.24
N ASP A 125 -18.03 30.77 43.65
CA ASP A 125 -19.45 31.13 43.71
C ASP A 125 -20.32 30.17 42.87
N PHE A 126 -21.39 29.66 43.48
CA PHE A 126 -22.30 28.70 42.85
C PHE A 126 -22.97 29.27 41.59
N GLU A 127 -23.36 30.55 41.58
CA GLU A 127 -24.01 31.15 40.40
C GLU A 127 -23.07 31.17 39.20
N ARG A 128 -21.76 31.39 39.44
CA ARG A 128 -20.74 31.37 38.40
C ARG A 128 -20.53 29.96 37.84
N VAL A 129 -20.58 28.93 38.68
CA VAL A 129 -20.42 27.53 38.24
C VAL A 129 -21.63 27.07 37.44
N ILE A 130 -22.85 27.39 37.89
CA ILE A 130 -24.11 27.00 37.23
C ILE A 130 -24.24 27.67 35.86
N ASN A 131 -23.90 28.96 35.78
CA ASN A 131 -23.96 29.73 34.53
C ASN A 131 -22.69 29.59 33.66
N GLY A 132 -21.77 28.70 34.05
CA GLY A 132 -20.55 28.42 33.30
C GLY A 132 -20.84 27.80 31.93
N ALA A 133 -20.05 28.17 30.93
CA ALA A 133 -20.17 27.59 29.59
C ALA A 133 -19.78 26.09 29.61
N LEU A 134 -20.54 25.29 28.85
CA LEU A 134 -20.23 23.86 28.69
C LEU A 134 -18.88 23.67 27.98
N PRO A 135 -18.11 22.63 28.37
CA PRO A 135 -16.84 22.32 27.72
C PRO A 135 -17.07 21.88 26.27
N LYS A 136 -16.08 22.18 25.41
CA LYS A 136 -16.10 21.73 24.01
C LYS A 136 -15.82 20.22 23.96
N VAL A 137 -16.60 19.51 23.15
CA VAL A 137 -16.42 18.09 22.90
C VAL A 137 -15.46 17.90 21.72
N SER A 138 -14.45 17.05 21.91
CA SER A 138 -13.51 16.65 20.84
C SER A 138 -14.22 15.79 19.78
N ARG A 139 -13.66 15.74 18.57
CA ARG A 139 -14.15 14.82 17.54
C ARG A 139 -13.89 13.37 17.94
N ASP A 140 -14.73 12.47 17.44
CA ASP A 140 -14.51 11.04 17.58
C ASP A 140 -13.21 10.59 16.92
N ALA A 141 -12.67 9.47 17.41
CA ALA A 141 -11.43 8.90 16.90
C ALA A 141 -11.60 8.45 15.44
N ASN A 142 -10.73 8.95 14.57
CA ASN A 142 -10.58 8.49 13.20
C ASN A 142 -9.14 8.06 12.93
N TYR A 143 -8.92 7.28 11.87
CA TYR A 143 -7.59 6.87 11.45
C TYR A 143 -7.33 7.34 10.02
N THR A 144 -6.08 7.67 9.73
CA THR A 144 -5.60 8.04 8.40
C THR A 144 -4.40 7.16 8.09
N ILE A 145 -4.44 6.48 6.95
CA ILE A 145 -3.39 5.56 6.52
C ILE A 145 -2.53 6.25 5.47
N HIS A 146 -1.22 6.07 5.55
CA HIS A 146 -0.25 6.51 4.55
C HIS A 146 0.90 5.50 4.47
N TRP A 147 1.67 5.57 3.39
CA TRP A 147 2.87 4.75 3.22
C TRP A 147 4.01 5.30 4.08
N LEU A 148 4.41 4.54 5.10
CA LEU A 148 5.58 4.84 5.91
C LEU A 148 6.88 4.52 5.16
N ALA A 149 6.91 3.40 4.43
CA ALA A 149 8.04 2.97 3.63
C ALA A 149 7.58 2.12 2.44
N ILE A 150 8.34 2.18 1.35
CA ILE A 150 8.23 1.33 0.15
C ILE A 150 9.64 0.81 -0.13
N GLU A 151 9.83 -0.50 -0.19
CA GLU A 151 11.16 -1.13 -0.36
C GLU A 151 12.21 -0.66 0.67
N GLY A 152 11.77 -0.44 1.91
CA GLY A 152 12.64 0.06 2.99
C GLY A 152 13.03 1.54 2.87
N VAL A 153 12.53 2.25 1.87
CA VAL A 153 12.72 3.69 1.66
C VAL A 153 11.47 4.45 2.08
N GLN A 154 11.63 5.48 2.91
CA GLN A 154 10.53 6.35 3.32
C GLN A 154 10.17 7.33 2.20
N PRO A 155 8.92 7.33 1.68
CA PRO A 155 8.52 8.27 0.65
C PRO A 155 8.35 9.68 1.24
N THR A 156 8.64 10.70 0.43
CA THR A 156 8.47 12.11 0.80
C THR A 156 6.99 12.52 0.70
N VAL A 157 6.20 12.12 1.69
CA VAL A 157 4.81 12.55 1.87
C VAL A 157 4.69 13.45 3.09
N PRO A 158 3.70 14.37 3.17
CA PRO A 158 3.57 15.31 4.28
C PRO A 158 3.46 14.67 5.68
N GLN A 159 3.01 13.41 5.74
CA GLN A 159 2.86 12.65 6.99
C GLN A 159 4.18 12.04 7.49
N ASN A 160 5.17 11.86 6.61
CA ASN A 160 6.46 11.30 6.97
C ASN A 160 7.43 12.41 7.40
N PRO A 161 8.29 12.16 8.41
CA PRO A 161 9.28 13.13 8.85
C PRO A 161 10.26 13.47 7.73
N THR A 162 10.61 14.74 7.64
CA THR A 162 11.69 15.19 6.76
C THR A 162 13.06 14.81 7.33
N SER A 163 14.07 14.71 6.48
CA SER A 163 15.46 14.42 6.91
C SER A 163 16.01 15.43 7.93
N THR A 164 15.49 16.66 7.94
CA THR A 164 15.79 17.69 8.94
C THR A 164 15.16 17.42 10.30
N GLU A 165 13.92 16.88 10.34
CA GLU A 165 13.21 16.52 11.56
C GLU A 165 13.73 15.20 12.16
N ALA A 166 14.24 14.29 11.33
CA ALA A 166 14.87 13.06 11.80
C ALA A 166 16.14 13.32 12.63
N ARG A 167 16.91 14.38 12.31
CA ARG A 167 18.16 14.73 13.02
C ARG A 167 17.92 15.23 14.44
N THR A 168 16.79 15.85 14.74
CA THR A 168 16.43 16.22 16.12
C THR A 168 16.02 15.00 16.95
N GLN A 169 15.58 13.91 16.31
CA GLN A 169 15.31 12.62 16.95
C GLN A 169 16.55 11.73 17.12
N ASP A 170 17.70 12.06 16.51
CA ASP A 170 18.97 11.31 16.67
C ASP A 170 19.54 11.36 18.11
N LEU A 171 18.99 12.20 18.98
CA LEU A 171 19.29 12.21 20.42
C LEU A 171 18.60 11.07 21.20
N LEU A 172 17.67 10.35 20.55
CA LEU A 172 17.08 9.12 21.09
C LEU A 172 17.89 7.92 20.57
N PRO A 173 18.22 6.94 21.42
CA PRO A 173 19.00 5.78 21.01
C PRO A 173 18.27 5.01 19.90
N LYS A 174 18.83 5.00 18.69
CA LYS A 174 18.37 4.11 17.61
C LYS A 174 18.55 2.67 18.07
N GLY A 175 17.50 1.86 17.93
CA GLY A 175 17.56 0.44 18.27
C GLY A 175 18.66 -0.30 17.49
N PRO A 176 19.23 -1.38 18.05
CA PRO A 176 20.24 -2.18 17.37
C PRO A 176 19.62 -2.77 16.09
N GLY A 177 20.09 -2.34 14.91
CA GLY A 177 19.58 -2.82 13.61
C GLY A 177 19.37 -1.77 12.53
N ALA A 178 19.61 -0.48 12.80
CA ALA A 178 19.55 0.56 11.77
C ALA A 178 20.69 0.34 10.73
N ASN A 179 20.37 -0.26 9.59
CA ASN A 179 21.32 -0.49 8.50
C ASN A 179 21.68 0.86 7.83
N PRO A 180 22.94 1.33 7.90
CA PRO A 180 23.36 2.59 7.27
C PRO A 180 23.15 2.60 5.75
N ALA A 181 23.09 1.43 5.10
CA ALA A 181 22.90 1.32 3.66
C ALA A 181 21.48 1.69 3.18
N LEU A 182 20.46 1.59 4.04
CA LEU A 182 19.07 1.95 3.70
C LEU A 182 18.87 3.47 3.59
N ALA A 183 19.59 4.25 4.40
CA ALA A 183 19.56 5.71 4.33
C ALA A 183 20.08 6.22 2.96
N ALA A 184 21.06 5.54 2.39
CA ALA A 184 21.59 5.91 1.08
C ALA A 184 20.68 5.55 -0.10
N LEU A 185 19.96 4.41 -0.03
CA LEU A 185 18.95 4.02 -1.02
C LEU A 185 17.76 4.99 -1.04
N SER A 186 17.48 5.64 0.09
CA SER A 186 16.39 6.62 0.21
C SER A 186 16.67 7.96 -0.49
N GLY A 187 17.85 8.14 -1.11
CA GLY A 187 18.20 9.37 -1.83
C GLY A 187 18.36 10.61 -0.93
N HIS A 188 18.39 10.42 0.40
CA HIS A 188 18.47 11.49 1.39
C HIS A 188 19.90 11.87 1.80
N ASP A 189 20.93 11.20 1.24
CA ASP A 189 22.33 11.55 1.47
C ASP A 189 22.90 12.48 0.39
N ASN A 190 23.69 13.43 0.88
CA ASN A 190 24.50 14.42 0.17
C ASN A 190 24.92 13.97 -1.26
N PRO A 191 24.71 14.77 -2.33
CA PRO A 191 25.07 14.41 -3.71
C PRO A 191 26.56 14.04 -3.93
N ASN A 192 27.42 14.27 -2.93
CA ASN A 192 28.83 13.89 -2.90
C ASN A 192 29.14 12.51 -2.29
N PHE A 193 28.15 11.77 -1.78
CA PHE A 193 28.35 10.42 -1.24
C PHE A 193 27.50 9.42 -2.04
N LYS A 194 28.12 8.79 -3.04
CA LYS A 194 27.61 7.58 -3.68
C LYS A 194 28.16 6.38 -2.90
N PRO A 195 27.40 5.70 -2.04
CA PRO A 195 27.90 4.48 -1.43
C PRO A 195 28.16 3.46 -2.53
N ALA A 196 29.41 3.01 -2.59
CA ALA A 196 29.85 1.96 -3.48
C ALA A 196 29.48 0.60 -2.88
N VAL A 197 28.20 0.23 -2.86
CA VAL A 197 27.82 -1.16 -2.54
C VAL A 197 26.77 -1.64 -3.53
N LYS A 198 27.28 -2.32 -4.58
CA LYS A 198 26.52 -2.94 -5.68
C LYS A 198 25.83 -4.26 -5.30
N HIS A 199 25.80 -4.66 -4.03
CA HIS A 199 25.27 -5.96 -3.63
C HIS A 199 23.96 -5.81 -2.84
N ALA A 200 22.95 -5.22 -3.48
CA ALA A 200 21.56 -5.34 -3.05
C ALA A 200 20.99 -6.75 -3.30
N VAL A 201 21.74 -7.58 -4.05
CA VAL A 201 21.37 -8.93 -4.48
C VAL A 201 22.53 -9.87 -4.17
N SER A 202 22.22 -11.03 -3.62
CA SER A 202 23.19 -12.09 -3.33
C SER A 202 23.69 -12.80 -4.59
N GLN A 203 24.84 -13.47 -4.51
CA GLN A 203 25.37 -14.27 -5.62
C GLN A 203 24.41 -15.39 -6.04
N GLU A 204 23.70 -16.00 -5.08
CA GLU A 204 22.71 -17.06 -5.34
C GLU A 204 21.51 -16.53 -6.12
N GLN A 205 21.00 -15.34 -5.77
CA GLN A 205 19.91 -14.69 -6.51
C GLN A 205 20.33 -14.28 -7.93
N ILE A 206 21.57 -13.85 -8.12
CA ILE A 206 22.10 -13.59 -9.47
C ILE A 206 22.13 -14.88 -10.29
N LEU A 207 22.68 -15.97 -9.72
CA LEU A 207 22.70 -17.29 -10.38
C LEU A 207 21.30 -17.82 -10.68
N PHE A 208 20.34 -17.61 -9.76
CA PHE A 208 18.94 -17.96 -9.99
C PHE A 208 18.36 -17.18 -11.16
N PHE A 209 18.53 -15.86 -11.17
CA PHE A 209 18.09 -14.99 -12.25
C PHE A 209 18.69 -15.40 -13.61
N GLU A 210 20.00 -15.61 -13.67
CA GLU A 210 20.70 -16.06 -14.88
C GLU A 210 20.18 -17.41 -15.39
N LYS A 211 19.94 -18.37 -14.49
CA LYS A 211 19.36 -19.68 -14.87
C LYS A 211 17.95 -19.56 -15.41
N VAL A 212 17.11 -18.71 -14.81
CA VAL A 212 15.76 -18.44 -15.30
C VAL A 212 15.82 -17.79 -16.69
N GLN A 213 16.70 -16.80 -16.90
CA GLN A 213 16.89 -16.18 -18.20
C GLN A 213 17.33 -17.18 -19.27
N ALA A 214 18.32 -18.02 -18.96
CA ALA A 214 18.81 -19.04 -19.88
C ALA A 214 17.73 -20.05 -20.25
N ALA A 215 16.96 -20.55 -19.27
CA ALA A 215 15.89 -21.51 -19.51
C ALA A 215 14.73 -20.93 -20.33
N LEU A 216 14.42 -19.64 -20.15
CA LEU A 216 13.37 -18.95 -20.89
C LEU A 216 13.75 -18.68 -22.35
N LEU A 217 15.00 -18.30 -22.61
CA LEU A 217 15.45 -17.89 -23.94
C LEU A 217 15.97 -19.05 -24.80
N ASP A 218 16.10 -20.26 -24.25
CA ASP A 218 16.42 -21.46 -25.02
C ASP A 218 15.21 -21.85 -25.89
N ASP A 219 15.35 -21.72 -27.22
CA ASP A 219 14.30 -21.98 -28.22
C ASP A 219 14.27 -23.44 -28.70
N ASN A 220 15.11 -24.32 -28.12
CA ASN A 220 15.20 -25.71 -28.52
C ASN A 220 13.84 -26.43 -28.32
N PRO A 221 13.29 -27.09 -29.37
CA PRO A 221 12.00 -27.79 -29.28
C PRO A 221 12.06 -29.10 -28.48
N ASP A 222 13.22 -29.51 -27.95
CA ASP A 222 13.37 -30.68 -27.10
C ASP A 222 12.37 -30.65 -25.91
N PRO A 223 11.56 -31.71 -25.72
CA PRO A 223 10.66 -31.83 -24.58
C PRO A 223 11.32 -31.61 -23.21
N GLU A 224 12.61 -31.95 -23.05
CA GLU A 224 13.33 -31.69 -21.80
C GLU A 224 13.56 -30.20 -21.56
N VAL A 225 13.91 -29.44 -22.61
CA VAL A 225 14.09 -27.98 -22.53
C VAL A 225 12.77 -27.28 -22.23
N GLN A 226 11.67 -27.73 -22.86
CA GLN A 226 10.33 -27.21 -22.56
C GLN A 226 9.94 -27.44 -21.09
N ARG A 227 10.28 -28.61 -20.53
CA ARG A 227 10.07 -28.90 -19.11
C ARG A 227 10.92 -28.01 -18.21
N LEU A 228 12.19 -27.77 -18.56
CA LEU A 228 13.07 -26.86 -17.81
C LEU A 228 12.52 -25.43 -17.82
N ARG A 229 11.97 -24.98 -18.95
CA ARG A 229 11.33 -23.66 -19.08
C ARG A 229 10.12 -23.52 -18.16
N GLN A 230 9.24 -24.52 -18.18
CA GLN A 230 8.06 -24.56 -17.31
C GLN A 230 8.47 -24.60 -15.83
N ALA A 231 9.47 -25.41 -15.47
CA ALA A 231 10.01 -25.48 -14.12
C ALA A 231 10.62 -24.14 -13.66
N ALA A 232 11.26 -23.39 -14.56
CA ALA A 232 11.78 -22.06 -14.26
C ALA A 232 10.65 -21.06 -13.96
N LEU A 233 9.55 -21.10 -14.73
CA LEU A 233 8.36 -20.26 -14.47
C LEU A 233 7.70 -20.63 -13.13
N GLU A 234 7.56 -21.92 -12.84
CA GLU A 234 7.01 -22.42 -11.57
C GLU A 234 7.88 -22.02 -10.37
N ALA A 235 9.21 -22.05 -10.53
CA ALA A 235 10.14 -21.57 -9.52
C ALA A 235 9.93 -20.06 -9.23
N VAL A 236 9.75 -19.24 -10.27
CA VAL A 236 9.45 -17.80 -10.11
C VAL A 236 8.13 -17.57 -9.36
N VAL A 237 7.12 -18.43 -9.56
CA VAL A 237 5.84 -18.36 -8.84
C VAL A 237 5.99 -18.71 -7.36
N ALA A 238 6.80 -19.73 -7.04
CA ALA A 238 6.92 -20.26 -5.69
C ALA A 238 7.95 -19.53 -4.81
N GLU A 239 9.01 -18.96 -5.39
CA GLU A 239 10.15 -18.45 -4.63
C GLU A 239 9.90 -17.05 -4.02
N PRO A 240 9.92 -16.90 -2.67
CA PRO A 240 9.76 -15.60 -2.00
C PRO A 240 10.98 -14.67 -2.20
N GLY A 241 12.16 -15.25 -2.39
CA GLY A 241 13.42 -14.51 -2.60
C GLY A 241 13.45 -13.68 -3.88
N THR A 242 12.47 -13.90 -4.77
CA THR A 242 12.22 -13.18 -6.02
C THR A 242 11.92 -11.69 -5.81
N HIS A 243 11.45 -11.29 -4.62
CA HIS A 243 11.07 -9.89 -4.37
C HIS A 243 12.20 -8.89 -4.64
N GLN A 244 13.43 -9.18 -4.20
CA GLN A 244 14.60 -8.31 -4.45
C GLN A 244 15.00 -8.25 -5.94
N LEU A 245 14.61 -9.26 -6.72
CA LEU A 245 14.87 -9.35 -8.15
C LEU A 245 13.82 -8.61 -8.99
N MET A 246 12.72 -8.13 -8.39
CA MET A 246 11.62 -7.50 -9.13
C MET A 246 12.04 -6.35 -10.06
N PRO A 247 12.88 -5.38 -9.64
CA PRO A 247 13.33 -4.33 -10.55
C PRO A 247 14.08 -4.88 -11.77
N TYR A 248 14.83 -5.97 -11.59
CA TYR A 248 15.60 -6.61 -12.65
C TYR A 248 14.70 -7.39 -13.60
N TYR A 249 13.69 -8.09 -13.10
CA TYR A 249 12.70 -8.77 -13.93
C TYR A 249 11.87 -7.78 -14.77
N VAL A 250 11.40 -6.68 -14.17
CA VAL A 250 10.64 -5.65 -14.90
C VAL A 250 11.49 -5.04 -16.01
N ASN A 251 12.76 -4.73 -15.72
CA ASN A 251 13.70 -4.18 -16.69
C ASN A 251 14.02 -5.21 -17.79
N PHE A 252 14.26 -6.46 -17.43
CA PHE A 252 14.49 -7.56 -18.37
C PHE A 252 13.31 -7.72 -19.32
N ILE A 253 12.08 -7.87 -18.80
CA ILE A 253 10.85 -7.97 -19.62
C ILE A 253 10.73 -6.76 -20.56
N SER A 254 10.94 -5.55 -20.04
CA SER A 254 10.83 -4.32 -20.84
C SER A 254 11.87 -4.25 -21.97
N ASN A 255 13.11 -4.62 -21.68
CA ASN A 255 14.19 -4.61 -22.66
C ASN A 255 13.97 -5.70 -23.71
N GLN A 256 13.65 -6.92 -23.30
CA GLN A 256 13.41 -8.03 -24.23
C GLN A 256 12.26 -7.71 -25.19
N VAL A 257 11.14 -7.20 -24.67
CA VAL A 257 10.01 -6.79 -25.51
C VAL A 257 10.37 -5.64 -26.45
N THR A 258 11.20 -4.69 -26.03
CA THR A 258 11.56 -3.54 -26.87
C THR A 258 12.58 -3.88 -27.95
N HIS A 259 13.54 -4.76 -27.65
CA HIS A 259 14.63 -5.12 -28.57
C HIS A 259 14.28 -6.26 -29.53
N TYR A 260 13.40 -7.19 -29.14
CA TYR A 260 13.06 -8.39 -29.90
C TYR A 260 11.59 -8.39 -30.33
N LEU A 261 11.12 -7.29 -30.92
CA LEU A 261 9.74 -7.17 -31.43
C LEU A 261 9.44 -8.12 -32.60
N ASP A 262 10.48 -8.56 -33.30
CA ASP A 262 10.46 -9.49 -34.44
C ASP A 262 10.50 -10.96 -34.05
N ASP A 263 10.72 -11.29 -32.77
CA ASP A 263 10.78 -12.66 -32.25
C ASP A 263 9.56 -12.98 -31.38
N LEU A 264 8.58 -13.69 -31.96
CA LEU A 264 7.35 -14.07 -31.25
C LEU A 264 7.60 -15.04 -30.09
N PHE A 265 8.64 -15.86 -30.17
CA PHE A 265 9.00 -16.78 -29.10
C PHE A 265 9.41 -15.98 -27.87
N VAL A 266 10.38 -15.07 -28.00
CA VAL A 266 10.86 -14.22 -26.89
C VAL A 266 9.70 -13.41 -26.30
N LEU A 267 8.86 -12.79 -27.14
CA LEU A 267 7.71 -12.03 -26.66
C LEU A 267 6.73 -12.88 -25.85
N ARG A 268 6.46 -14.12 -26.29
CA ARG A 268 5.59 -15.05 -25.55
C ARG A 268 6.20 -15.40 -24.19
N GLN A 269 7.49 -15.70 -24.14
CA GLN A 269 8.18 -16.00 -22.88
C GLN A 269 8.15 -14.83 -21.91
N MET A 270 8.25 -13.59 -22.40
CA MET A 270 8.13 -12.41 -21.55
C MET A 270 6.72 -12.22 -20.98
N MET A 271 5.67 -12.57 -21.72
CA MET A 271 4.30 -12.56 -21.21
C MET A 271 4.06 -13.67 -20.17
N GLU A 272 4.61 -14.86 -20.40
CA GLU A 272 4.55 -15.98 -19.43
C GLU A 272 5.30 -15.66 -18.14
N LEU A 273 6.50 -15.06 -18.24
CA LEU A 273 7.26 -14.59 -17.08
C LEU A 273 6.51 -13.49 -16.32
N ALA A 274 5.92 -12.53 -17.03
CA ALA A 274 5.10 -11.50 -16.39
C ALA A 274 3.89 -12.12 -15.65
N ASN A 275 3.22 -13.09 -16.25
CA ASN A 275 2.13 -13.84 -15.64
C ASN A 275 2.59 -14.63 -14.40
N ALA A 276 3.75 -15.29 -14.47
CA ALA A 276 4.36 -16.00 -13.34
C ALA A 276 4.65 -15.06 -12.17
N LEU A 277 5.24 -13.88 -12.44
CA LEU A 277 5.47 -12.87 -11.42
C LEU A 277 4.15 -12.43 -10.79
N ILE A 278 3.14 -12.07 -11.59
CA ILE A 278 1.83 -11.60 -11.09
C ILE A 278 1.09 -12.68 -10.29
N SER A 279 1.33 -13.96 -10.57
CA SER A 279 0.71 -15.09 -9.88
C SER A 279 1.39 -15.43 -8.54
N ASN A 280 2.60 -14.93 -8.29
CA ASN A 280 3.32 -15.16 -7.05
C ASN A 280 2.65 -14.40 -5.88
N GLU A 281 2.19 -15.13 -4.86
CA GLU A 281 1.51 -14.57 -3.67
C GLU A 281 2.48 -14.07 -2.59
N HIS A 282 3.76 -14.44 -2.70
CA HIS A 282 4.78 -14.12 -1.71
C HIS A 282 5.47 -12.77 -1.95
N ILE A 283 5.18 -12.10 -3.08
CA ILE A 283 5.82 -10.85 -3.47
C ILE A 283 4.82 -9.69 -3.57
N PHE A 284 5.25 -8.49 -3.16
CA PHE A 284 4.45 -7.29 -3.28
C PHE A 284 4.73 -6.59 -4.63
N ILE A 285 3.80 -6.73 -5.58
CA ILE A 285 4.00 -6.28 -6.98
C ILE A 285 3.35 -4.91 -7.25
N ASP A 286 2.45 -4.44 -6.40
CA ASP A 286 1.70 -3.20 -6.59
C ASP A 286 2.57 -2.00 -7.05
N PRO A 287 3.80 -1.76 -6.51
CA PRO A 287 4.66 -0.67 -6.98
C PRO A 287 5.11 -0.83 -8.43
N TYR A 288 5.22 -2.07 -8.92
CA TYR A 288 5.72 -2.44 -10.23
C TYR A 288 4.60 -2.72 -11.25
N ALA A 289 3.34 -2.89 -10.81
CA ALA A 289 2.22 -3.25 -11.68
C ALA A 289 2.05 -2.29 -12.86
N SER A 290 2.13 -0.97 -12.64
CA SER A 290 2.03 0.00 -13.74
C SER A 290 3.23 -0.04 -14.69
N ALA A 291 4.41 -0.45 -14.22
CA ALA A 291 5.60 -0.58 -15.07
C ALA A 291 5.49 -1.82 -15.97
N LEU A 292 5.01 -2.94 -15.43
CA LEU A 292 4.74 -4.18 -16.18
C LEU A 292 3.65 -4.00 -17.25
N CYS A 293 2.67 -3.11 -17.04
CA CYS A 293 1.67 -2.83 -18.07
C CYS A 293 2.26 -2.31 -19.38
N ALA A 294 3.40 -1.60 -19.35
CA ALA A 294 3.97 -0.99 -20.55
C ALA A 294 4.44 -2.03 -21.58
N PRO A 295 5.33 -3.00 -21.26
CA PRO A 295 5.70 -4.06 -22.21
C PRO A 295 4.51 -4.93 -22.63
N VAL A 296 3.57 -5.22 -21.73
CA VAL A 296 2.38 -6.01 -22.09
C VAL A 296 1.49 -5.24 -23.09
N LEU A 297 1.32 -3.93 -22.91
CA LEU A 297 0.62 -3.08 -23.88
C LEU A 297 1.34 -3.03 -25.24
N THR A 298 2.68 -3.08 -25.25
CA THR A 298 3.46 -3.17 -26.49
C THR A 298 3.18 -4.47 -27.23
N CYS A 299 3.16 -5.61 -26.54
CA CYS A 299 2.78 -6.90 -27.14
C CYS A 299 1.31 -6.94 -27.60
N LEU A 300 0.43 -6.19 -26.94
CA LEU A 300 -0.98 -6.13 -27.29
C LEU A 300 -1.26 -5.21 -28.50
N LEU A 301 -0.64 -4.02 -28.51
CA LEU A 301 -0.95 -2.92 -29.44
C LEU A 301 0.20 -2.60 -30.41
N GLY A 302 1.22 -3.46 -30.47
CA GLY A 302 2.35 -3.33 -31.38
C GLY A 302 1.92 -3.42 -32.84
N ARG A 303 2.40 -2.49 -33.67
CA ARG A 303 2.06 -2.42 -35.11
C ARG A 303 2.71 -3.53 -35.93
N ARG A 304 3.93 -3.92 -35.57
CA ARG A 304 4.70 -4.98 -36.22
C ARG A 304 5.24 -5.86 -35.11
N LEU A 305 4.81 -7.13 -35.10
CA LEU A 305 5.25 -8.16 -34.17
C LEU A 305 5.60 -9.38 -35.00
N GLY A 306 6.75 -10.01 -34.75
CA GLY A 306 7.14 -11.20 -35.52
C GLY A 306 7.57 -10.91 -36.96
N ALA A 307 7.88 -11.99 -37.70
CA ALA A 307 8.12 -11.93 -39.13
C ALA A 307 6.83 -11.64 -39.92
N GLU A 308 6.92 -10.82 -40.98
CA GLU A 308 5.78 -10.38 -41.79
C GLU A 308 5.21 -11.47 -42.73
N SER A 309 5.84 -12.63 -42.85
CA SER A 309 5.55 -13.59 -43.93
C SER A 309 5.14 -14.98 -43.42
N GLY A 310 3.91 -15.38 -43.73
CA GLY A 310 3.39 -16.73 -43.49
C GLY A 310 2.07 -16.72 -42.72
N SER A 311 1.11 -17.55 -43.13
CA SER A 311 -0.19 -17.65 -42.46
C SER A 311 -0.10 -18.13 -41.02
N ASP A 312 0.94 -18.88 -40.66
CA ASP A 312 1.15 -19.37 -39.30
C ASP A 312 1.76 -18.30 -38.39
N ALA A 313 2.67 -17.46 -38.91
CA ALA A 313 3.20 -16.29 -38.19
C ALA A 313 2.07 -15.31 -37.82
N VAL A 314 1.10 -15.09 -38.72
CA VAL A 314 -0.07 -14.25 -38.42
C VAL A 314 -0.93 -14.84 -37.29
N LYS A 315 -1.14 -16.17 -37.28
CA LYS A 315 -1.88 -16.83 -36.18
C LYS A 315 -1.17 -16.67 -34.84
N GLU A 316 0.15 -16.87 -34.80
CA GLU A 316 0.94 -16.71 -33.58
C GLU A 316 0.91 -15.26 -33.06
N GLN A 317 0.94 -14.27 -33.96
CA GLN A 317 0.75 -12.86 -33.62
C GLN A 317 -0.61 -12.58 -32.95
N TYR A 318 -1.68 -13.24 -33.40
CA TYR A 318 -2.99 -13.13 -32.77
C TYR A 318 -3.04 -13.82 -31.40
N GLN A 319 -2.46 -15.01 -31.28
CA GLN A 319 -2.35 -15.74 -30.01
C GLN A 319 -1.56 -14.95 -28.96
N LEU A 320 -0.44 -14.32 -29.34
CA LEU A 320 0.33 -13.45 -28.44
C LEU A 320 -0.52 -12.31 -27.90
N ARG A 321 -1.35 -11.69 -28.75
CA ARG A 321 -2.25 -10.60 -28.34
C ARG A 321 -3.35 -11.09 -27.40
N GLU A 322 -3.86 -12.30 -27.56
CA GLU A 322 -4.81 -12.89 -26.61
C GLU A 322 -4.17 -13.09 -25.23
N VAL A 323 -2.96 -13.65 -25.19
CA VAL A 323 -2.20 -13.83 -23.94
C VAL A 323 -1.94 -12.47 -23.27
N ALA A 324 -1.50 -11.46 -24.05
CA ALA A 324 -1.27 -10.12 -23.55
C ALA A 324 -2.57 -9.46 -23.04
N ALA A 325 -3.70 -9.63 -23.73
CA ALA A 325 -4.99 -9.09 -23.29
C ALA A 325 -5.44 -9.74 -21.97
N ALA A 326 -5.34 -11.07 -21.85
CA ALA A 326 -5.67 -11.80 -20.63
C ALA A 326 -4.80 -11.32 -19.45
N LEU A 327 -3.50 -11.14 -19.68
CA LEU A 327 -2.56 -10.64 -18.68
C LEU A 327 -2.89 -9.20 -18.24
N ILE A 328 -3.21 -8.30 -19.19
CA ILE A 328 -3.69 -6.96 -18.84
C ILE A 328 -4.97 -7.03 -18.00
N GLY A 329 -5.90 -7.92 -18.34
CA GLY A 329 -7.12 -8.11 -17.55
C GLY A 329 -6.83 -8.56 -16.12
N GLN A 330 -5.91 -9.51 -15.93
CA GLN A 330 -5.47 -9.93 -14.61
C GLN A 330 -4.83 -8.78 -13.81
N ILE A 331 -3.91 -8.02 -14.43
CA ILE A 331 -3.28 -6.86 -13.80
C ILE A 331 -4.33 -5.80 -13.42
N ALA A 332 -5.23 -5.50 -14.35
CA ALA A 332 -6.29 -4.53 -14.19
C ALA A 332 -7.22 -4.90 -13.02
N ASN A 333 -7.59 -6.17 -12.89
CA ASN A 333 -8.46 -6.63 -11.82
C ASN A 333 -7.73 -6.69 -10.48
N LYS A 334 -6.55 -7.32 -10.41
CA LYS A 334 -5.80 -7.54 -9.17
C LYS A 334 -5.35 -6.24 -8.50
N TYR A 335 -4.92 -5.24 -9.28
CA TYR A 335 -4.29 -4.02 -8.76
C TYR A 335 -5.16 -2.75 -8.85
N SER A 336 -6.43 -2.87 -9.26
CA SER A 336 -7.35 -1.72 -9.34
C SER A 336 -7.74 -1.14 -7.99
N SER A 337 -7.71 -1.94 -6.93
CA SER A 337 -7.99 -1.51 -5.55
C SER A 337 -6.93 -0.55 -5.04
N THR A 338 -5.65 -0.88 -5.26
CA THR A 338 -4.49 -0.06 -4.89
C THR A 338 -4.32 1.14 -5.82
N ASN A 339 -4.54 0.96 -7.12
CA ASN A 339 -4.43 2.03 -8.12
C ASN A 339 -5.71 2.17 -8.94
N ARG A 340 -6.62 3.02 -8.47
CA ARG A 340 -7.90 3.33 -9.14
C ARG A 340 -7.73 3.94 -10.54
N LEU A 341 -6.56 4.51 -10.86
CA LEU A 341 -6.28 5.10 -12.17
C LEU A 341 -5.78 4.06 -13.20
N LEU A 342 -5.42 2.85 -12.76
CA LEU A 342 -4.85 1.82 -13.63
C LEU A 342 -5.85 1.36 -14.69
N ARG A 343 -7.05 0.94 -14.29
CA ARG A 343 -8.11 0.49 -15.20
C ARG A 343 -8.51 1.55 -16.25
N PRO A 344 -8.81 2.81 -15.86
CA PRO A 344 -9.08 3.88 -16.82
C PRO A 344 -7.92 4.13 -17.80
N LYS A 345 -6.67 4.10 -17.32
CA LYS A 345 -5.48 4.34 -18.16
C LYS A 345 -5.31 3.24 -19.20
N LEU A 346 -5.44 1.97 -18.82
CA LEU A 346 -5.33 0.82 -19.72
C LEU A 346 -6.43 0.84 -20.80
N THR A 347 -7.68 1.05 -20.35
CA THR A 347 -8.85 1.11 -21.24
C THR A 347 -8.72 2.26 -22.24
N ARG A 348 -8.27 3.44 -21.79
CA ARG A 348 -8.05 4.61 -22.65
C ARG A 348 -6.98 4.37 -23.71
N SER A 349 -5.87 3.72 -23.34
CA SER A 349 -4.80 3.37 -24.30
C SER A 349 -5.32 2.45 -25.40
N CYS A 350 -6.11 1.44 -25.05
CA CYS A 350 -6.71 0.53 -26.02
C CYS A 350 -7.76 1.24 -26.90
N LEU A 351 -8.62 2.06 -26.29
CA LEU A 351 -9.62 2.85 -27.01
C LEU A 351 -8.99 3.79 -28.06
N LYS A 352 -7.88 4.45 -27.71
CA LYS A 352 -7.15 5.31 -28.63
C LYS A 352 -6.68 4.56 -29.88
N SER A 353 -6.25 3.31 -29.73
CA SER A 353 -5.83 2.46 -30.85
C SER A 353 -7.02 1.92 -31.64
N PHE A 354 -8.12 1.58 -30.96
CA PHE A 354 -9.36 1.12 -31.59
C PHE A 354 -9.99 2.17 -32.51
N LEU A 355 -10.04 3.43 -32.06
CA LEU A 355 -10.65 4.53 -32.82
C LEU A 355 -9.77 5.08 -33.95
N ASN A 356 -8.57 4.53 -34.17
CA ASN A 356 -7.63 5.05 -35.16
C ASN A 356 -7.68 4.23 -36.48
N PRO A 357 -8.17 4.80 -37.60
CA PRO A 357 -8.26 4.10 -38.88
C PRO A 357 -6.91 3.77 -39.53
N THR A 358 -5.81 4.40 -39.07
CA THR A 358 -4.46 4.18 -39.63
C THR A 358 -3.75 2.96 -39.04
N MET A 359 -4.31 2.36 -37.98
CA MET A 359 -3.73 1.20 -37.33
C MET A 359 -3.98 -0.07 -38.14
N PRO A 360 -3.10 -1.07 -38.09
CA PRO A 360 -3.32 -2.33 -38.79
C PRO A 360 -4.37 -3.21 -38.08
N PRO A 361 -5.01 -4.17 -38.79
CA PRO A 361 -6.08 -5.00 -38.23
C PRO A 361 -5.72 -5.75 -36.95
N GLN A 362 -4.47 -6.19 -36.84
CA GLN A 362 -3.97 -6.90 -35.67
C GLN A 362 -3.98 -6.01 -34.41
N VAL A 363 -3.77 -4.70 -34.56
CA VAL A 363 -3.84 -3.74 -33.46
C VAL A 363 -5.29 -3.47 -33.06
N TRP A 364 -6.22 -3.38 -34.01
CA TRP A 364 -7.65 -3.27 -33.69
C TRP A 364 -8.14 -4.49 -32.91
N TYR A 365 -7.72 -5.69 -33.31
CA TYR A 365 -8.00 -6.93 -32.59
C TYR A 365 -7.53 -6.86 -31.13
N GLY A 366 -6.25 -6.53 -30.91
CA GLY A 366 -5.68 -6.39 -29.57
C GLY A 366 -6.36 -5.28 -28.77
N ALA A 367 -6.74 -4.17 -29.41
CA ALA A 367 -7.44 -3.07 -28.76
C ALA A 367 -8.82 -3.49 -28.23
N VAL A 368 -9.63 -4.20 -29.03
CA VAL A 368 -10.94 -4.68 -28.59
C VAL A 368 -10.81 -5.66 -27.41
N LEU A 369 -9.89 -6.62 -27.51
CA LEU A 369 -9.63 -7.57 -26.41
C LEU A 369 -9.09 -6.87 -25.15
N GLY A 370 -8.24 -5.87 -25.30
CA GLY A 370 -7.70 -5.08 -24.20
C GLY A 370 -8.77 -4.27 -23.46
N ILE A 371 -9.71 -3.65 -24.20
CA ILE A 371 -10.84 -2.93 -23.60
C ILE A 371 -11.72 -3.92 -22.83
N LEU A 372 -12.05 -5.06 -23.43
CA LEU A 372 -12.85 -6.10 -22.78
C LEU A 372 -12.18 -6.61 -21.50
N ALA A 373 -10.89 -6.96 -21.57
CA ALA A 373 -10.17 -7.56 -20.45
C ALA A 373 -9.93 -6.56 -19.30
N ALA A 374 -9.57 -5.31 -19.59
CA ALA A 374 -9.26 -4.31 -18.56
C ALA A 374 -10.50 -3.58 -18.02
N GLY A 375 -11.44 -3.28 -18.92
CA GLY A 375 -12.64 -2.49 -18.64
C GLY A 375 -13.84 -3.34 -18.25
N GLY A 376 -13.92 -4.58 -18.74
CA GLY A 376 -15.09 -5.44 -18.59
C GLY A 376 -16.23 -5.09 -19.56
N PRO A 377 -17.39 -5.77 -19.44
CA PRO A 377 -18.52 -5.58 -20.35
C PRO A 377 -19.08 -4.15 -20.35
N GLU A 378 -19.11 -3.48 -19.20
CA GLU A 378 -19.54 -2.08 -19.10
C GLU A 378 -18.70 -1.14 -19.97
N ALA A 379 -17.38 -1.38 -20.06
CA ALA A 379 -16.52 -0.59 -20.93
C ALA A 379 -16.82 -0.85 -22.41
N ILE A 380 -17.21 -2.07 -22.79
CA ILE A 380 -17.65 -2.38 -24.15
C ILE A 380 -18.95 -1.67 -24.48
N LYS A 381 -19.94 -1.72 -23.57
CA LYS A 381 -21.23 -1.05 -23.71
C LYS A 381 -21.09 0.45 -23.97
N VAL A 382 -20.21 1.11 -23.21
CA VAL A 382 -20.05 2.57 -23.26
C VAL A 382 -19.04 3.04 -24.31
N LEU A 383 -17.96 2.29 -24.55
CA LEU A 383 -16.83 2.79 -25.38
C LEU A 383 -16.76 2.15 -26.76
N VAL A 384 -17.14 0.87 -26.90
CA VAL A 384 -16.98 0.13 -28.17
C VAL A 384 -18.27 0.20 -28.98
N VAL A 385 -19.39 -0.25 -28.40
CA VAL A 385 -20.68 -0.38 -29.09
C VAL A 385 -21.10 0.91 -29.84
N PRO A 386 -21.06 2.10 -29.22
CA PRO A 386 -21.48 3.34 -29.89
C PRO A 386 -20.65 3.71 -31.13
N ASN A 387 -19.42 3.20 -31.21
CA ASN A 387 -18.48 3.50 -32.29
C ASN A 387 -18.45 2.42 -33.38
N LEU A 388 -19.21 1.32 -33.23
CA LEU A 388 -19.16 0.18 -34.16
C LEU A 388 -19.65 0.53 -35.56
N LYS A 389 -20.71 1.34 -35.72
CA LYS A 389 -21.18 1.79 -37.05
C LYS A 389 -20.12 2.55 -37.84
N ALA A 390 -19.42 3.46 -37.16
CA ALA A 390 -18.32 4.21 -37.78
C ALA A 390 -17.16 3.27 -38.12
N PHE A 391 -16.82 2.34 -37.22
CA PHE A 391 -15.78 1.33 -37.44
C PHE A 391 -16.10 0.39 -38.63
N ASP A 392 -17.37 -0.02 -38.77
CA ASP A 392 -17.87 -0.87 -39.85
C ASP A 392 -17.60 -0.25 -41.22
N SER A 393 -18.02 1.00 -41.40
CA SER A 393 -17.90 1.75 -42.65
C SER A 393 -16.48 2.22 -42.95
N THR A 394 -15.73 2.72 -41.96
CA THR A 394 -14.40 3.30 -42.20
C THR A 394 -13.25 2.30 -42.16
N MET A 395 -13.38 1.18 -41.45
CA MET A 395 -12.28 0.24 -41.21
C MET A 395 -12.59 -1.16 -41.76
N LEU A 396 -13.75 -1.74 -41.47
CA LEU A 396 -14.09 -3.11 -41.90
C LEU A 396 -14.43 -3.21 -43.39
N GLN A 397 -15.19 -2.24 -43.93
CA GLN A 397 -15.55 -2.25 -45.35
C GLN A 397 -14.31 -2.20 -46.27
N PRO A 398 -13.33 -1.29 -46.09
CA PRO A 398 -12.09 -1.30 -46.85
C PRO A 398 -11.26 -2.58 -46.66
N LEU A 399 -11.32 -3.19 -45.47
CA LEU A 399 -10.62 -4.45 -45.20
C LEU A 399 -11.27 -5.63 -45.96
N ARG A 400 -12.61 -5.62 -46.09
CA ARG A 400 -13.36 -6.62 -46.87
C ARG A 400 -13.07 -6.52 -48.36
N GLU A 401 -12.93 -5.30 -48.88
CA GLU A 401 -12.66 -5.02 -50.30
C GLU A 401 -11.27 -5.50 -50.75
N LYS A 402 -10.32 -5.66 -49.83
CA LYS A 402 -8.99 -6.24 -50.12
C LYS A 402 -9.04 -7.75 -50.46
N GLY A 403 -10.18 -8.40 -50.31
CA GLY A 403 -10.39 -9.78 -50.76
C GLY A 403 -9.61 -10.83 -49.95
N GLU A 404 -9.18 -11.90 -50.61
CA GLU A 404 -8.59 -13.08 -49.95
C GLU A 404 -7.33 -12.78 -49.13
N ALA A 405 -6.54 -11.78 -49.53
CA ALA A 405 -5.30 -11.42 -48.84
C ALA A 405 -5.52 -10.91 -47.40
N SER A 406 -6.70 -10.35 -47.10
CA SER A 406 -7.04 -9.82 -45.76
C SER A 406 -8.18 -10.59 -45.10
N ARG A 407 -8.56 -11.75 -45.64
CA ARG A 407 -9.69 -12.54 -45.14
C ARG A 407 -9.47 -13.03 -43.71
N LEU A 408 -8.27 -13.51 -43.38
CA LEU A 408 -7.93 -13.95 -42.03
C LEU A 408 -8.05 -12.79 -41.04
N ASP A 409 -7.41 -11.66 -41.34
CA ASP A 409 -7.44 -10.47 -40.49
C ASP A 409 -8.88 -9.96 -40.27
N PHE A 410 -9.68 -9.96 -41.33
CA PHE A 410 -11.09 -9.56 -41.28
C PHE A 410 -11.92 -10.45 -40.35
N GLU A 411 -11.81 -11.79 -40.48
CA GLU A 411 -12.55 -12.72 -39.61
C GLU A 411 -12.05 -12.65 -38.16
N MET A 412 -10.75 -12.44 -37.92
CA MET A 412 -10.22 -12.28 -36.56
C MET A 412 -10.75 -11.00 -35.88
N VAL A 413 -10.73 -9.85 -36.56
CA VAL A 413 -11.26 -8.59 -36.00
C VAL A 413 -12.76 -8.69 -35.72
N ILE A 414 -13.54 -9.27 -36.65
CA ILE A 414 -14.96 -9.52 -36.41
C ILE A 414 -15.15 -10.46 -35.22
N GLY A 415 -14.37 -11.55 -35.14
CA GLY A 415 -14.41 -12.48 -34.01
C GLY A 415 -14.19 -11.80 -32.66
N ALA A 416 -13.21 -10.89 -32.57
CA ALA A 416 -12.99 -10.10 -31.35
C ALA A 416 -14.16 -9.18 -31.01
N ILE A 417 -14.74 -8.50 -32.00
CA ILE A 417 -15.91 -7.63 -31.79
C ILE A 417 -17.11 -8.45 -31.33
N LEU A 418 -17.37 -9.60 -31.95
CA LEU A 418 -18.46 -10.49 -31.56
C LEU A 418 -18.26 -11.02 -30.15
N LYS A 419 -17.05 -11.44 -29.79
CA LYS A 419 -16.70 -11.87 -28.42
C LYS A 419 -16.95 -10.75 -27.40
N ALA A 420 -16.57 -9.51 -27.74
CA ALA A 420 -16.83 -8.35 -26.88
C ALA A 420 -18.33 -8.06 -26.73
N VAL A 421 -19.09 -8.09 -27.82
CA VAL A 421 -20.54 -7.85 -27.80
C VAL A 421 -21.29 -8.98 -27.06
N GLN A 422 -20.87 -10.23 -27.21
CA GLN A 422 -21.44 -11.37 -26.47
C GLN A 422 -21.27 -11.23 -24.96
N SER A 423 -20.14 -10.66 -24.49
CA SER A 423 -19.90 -10.45 -23.06
C SER A 423 -20.91 -9.53 -22.37
N LEU A 424 -21.69 -8.76 -23.14
CA LEU A 424 -22.76 -7.92 -22.62
C LEU A 424 -23.95 -8.75 -22.12
N SER A 425 -24.20 -9.92 -22.72
CA SER A 425 -25.30 -10.81 -22.28
C SER A 425 -24.96 -11.63 -21.04
N ASP A 426 -23.67 -11.85 -20.76
CA ASP A 426 -23.22 -12.67 -19.63
C ASP A 426 -23.45 -12.00 -18.26
N GLN A 427 -23.78 -10.69 -18.22
CA GLN A 427 -24.06 -9.97 -16.97
C GLN A 427 -25.50 -10.15 -16.45
N ASP A 428 -26.46 -10.48 -17.34
CA ASP A 428 -27.90 -10.53 -17.02
C ASP A 428 -28.45 -11.96 -16.83
N ILE A 429 -27.57 -12.95 -16.60
CA ILE A 429 -27.91 -14.39 -16.44
C ILE A 429 -28.91 -14.67 -15.28
N MET A 430 -29.31 -13.67 -14.49
CA MET A 430 -30.35 -13.81 -13.47
C MET A 430 -31.80 -13.75 -14.00
N MET A 431 -32.03 -13.52 -15.30
CA MET A 431 -33.37 -13.62 -15.90
C MET A 431 -33.46 -14.78 -16.88
N ASN A 432 -34.23 -15.82 -16.51
CA ASN A 432 -34.61 -16.96 -17.36
C ASN A 432 -35.47 -16.49 -18.56
N GLY A 433 -34.84 -15.85 -19.55
CA GLY A 433 -35.44 -15.55 -20.83
C GLY A 433 -35.27 -16.71 -21.80
N VAL A 434 -36.37 -17.26 -22.30
CA VAL A 434 -36.36 -18.19 -23.44
C VAL A 434 -35.71 -17.48 -24.63
N ASN A 435 -34.68 -18.08 -25.24
CA ASN A 435 -34.09 -17.59 -26.50
C ASN A 435 -35.18 -17.63 -27.59
N GLY A 436 -35.89 -16.52 -27.75
CA GLY A 436 -36.87 -16.30 -28.79
C GLY A 436 -36.21 -15.95 -30.13
N ASP A 437 -36.94 -16.16 -31.21
CA ASP A 437 -36.50 -15.79 -32.56
C ASP A 437 -36.35 -14.26 -32.65
N THR A 438 -35.26 -13.78 -33.29
CA THR A 438 -35.00 -12.34 -33.46
C THR A 438 -36.05 -11.76 -34.40
N SER A 439 -36.81 -10.76 -33.96
CA SER A 439 -37.83 -10.15 -34.82
C SER A 439 -37.20 -9.32 -35.95
N ASP A 440 -37.85 -9.24 -37.12
CA ASP A 440 -37.36 -8.46 -38.26
C ASP A 440 -37.13 -6.97 -37.93
N ARG A 441 -37.92 -6.44 -36.99
CA ARG A 441 -37.78 -5.06 -36.50
C ARG A 441 -36.52 -4.90 -35.65
N GLU A 442 -36.27 -5.82 -34.73
CA GLU A 442 -35.08 -5.86 -33.88
C GLU A 442 -33.81 -6.04 -34.73
N ALA A 443 -33.84 -6.96 -35.71
CA ALA A 443 -32.76 -7.16 -36.66
C ALA A 443 -32.44 -5.87 -37.45
N SER A 444 -33.47 -5.12 -37.86
CA SER A 444 -33.29 -3.86 -38.58
C SER A 444 -32.64 -2.78 -37.70
N GLN A 445 -33.06 -2.67 -36.44
CA GLN A 445 -32.52 -1.70 -35.47
C GLN A 445 -31.05 -2.02 -35.10
N VAL A 446 -30.73 -3.30 -34.90
CA VAL A 446 -29.34 -3.73 -34.60
C VAL A 446 -28.41 -3.43 -35.77
N LYS A 447 -28.83 -3.67 -37.03
CA LYS A 447 -28.02 -3.31 -38.21
C LYS A 447 -27.83 -1.80 -38.34
N GLU A 448 -28.89 -1.02 -38.12
CA GLU A 448 -28.80 0.43 -38.17
C GLU A 448 -27.79 0.98 -37.16
N PHE A 449 -27.70 0.37 -35.97
CA PHE A 449 -26.84 0.83 -34.90
C PHE A 449 -25.41 0.28 -34.96
N LEU A 450 -25.20 -0.97 -35.39
CA LEU A 450 -23.87 -1.61 -35.44
C LEU A 450 -23.16 -1.49 -36.79
N GLY A 451 -23.89 -1.16 -37.86
CA GLY A 451 -23.41 -1.28 -39.24
C GLY A 451 -23.80 -2.61 -39.87
N ASP A 452 -23.74 -2.67 -41.21
CA ASP A 452 -24.28 -3.80 -41.96
C ASP A 452 -23.47 -5.09 -41.71
N ILE A 453 -22.14 -5.01 -41.68
CA ILE A 453 -21.28 -6.19 -41.57
C ILE A 453 -21.36 -6.74 -40.14
N ILE A 454 -21.10 -5.91 -39.13
CA ILE A 454 -21.15 -6.32 -37.72
C ILE A 454 -22.58 -6.71 -37.33
N GLY A 455 -23.58 -5.92 -37.71
CA GLY A 455 -24.98 -6.17 -37.38
C GLY A 455 -25.49 -7.50 -37.94
N GLU A 456 -25.18 -7.83 -39.20
CA GLU A 456 -25.53 -9.13 -39.78
C GLU A 456 -24.88 -10.29 -39.01
N ARG A 457 -23.62 -10.14 -38.59
CA ARG A 457 -22.90 -11.17 -37.83
C ARG A 457 -23.44 -11.36 -36.41
N VAL A 458 -23.83 -10.28 -35.74
CA VAL A 458 -24.46 -10.33 -34.41
C VAL A 458 -25.82 -11.03 -34.49
N ILE A 459 -26.67 -10.65 -35.46
CA ILE A 459 -28.00 -11.27 -35.65
C ILE A 459 -27.88 -12.76 -35.95
N ARG A 460 -26.87 -13.17 -36.74
CA ARG A 460 -26.61 -14.57 -37.06
C ARG A 460 -26.28 -15.43 -35.83
N LEU A 461 -25.88 -14.83 -34.71
CA LEU A 461 -25.69 -15.56 -33.45
C LEU A 461 -27.01 -16.09 -32.88
N GLY A 462 -28.16 -15.54 -33.29
CA GLY A 462 -29.49 -15.97 -32.84
C GLY A 462 -29.73 -15.78 -31.33
N ASN A 463 -28.95 -14.91 -30.68
CA ASN A 463 -29.05 -14.66 -29.23
C ASN A 463 -29.80 -13.34 -28.98
N HIS A 464 -31.07 -13.44 -28.61
CA HIS A 464 -31.93 -12.29 -28.34
C HIS A 464 -31.41 -11.41 -27.18
N GLN A 465 -30.76 -12.01 -26.17
CA GLN A 465 -30.21 -11.23 -25.04
C GLN A 465 -29.08 -10.31 -25.48
N VAL A 466 -28.24 -10.76 -26.42
CA VAL A 466 -27.16 -9.94 -26.99
C VAL A 466 -27.74 -8.78 -27.80
N ASN A 467 -28.76 -9.04 -28.62
CA ASN A 467 -29.43 -7.99 -29.39
C ASN A 467 -30.08 -6.95 -28.46
N GLN A 468 -30.76 -7.40 -27.41
CA GLN A 468 -31.37 -6.51 -26.43
C GLN A 468 -30.30 -5.68 -25.70
N ALA A 469 -29.19 -6.29 -25.27
CA ALA A 469 -28.09 -5.58 -24.61
C ALA A 469 -27.45 -4.51 -25.52
N VAL A 470 -27.37 -4.78 -26.84
CA VAL A 470 -26.92 -3.81 -27.84
C VAL A 470 -27.93 -2.66 -27.98
N LEU A 471 -29.23 -2.96 -28.04
CA LEU A 471 -30.28 -1.94 -28.11
C LEU A 471 -30.38 -1.12 -26.81
N ASP A 472 -30.11 -1.72 -25.66
CA ASP A 472 -30.06 -1.01 -24.39
C ASP A 472 -28.85 -0.07 -24.34
N ALA A 473 -27.72 -0.45 -24.96
CA ALA A 473 -26.56 0.44 -25.10
C ALA A 473 -26.88 1.68 -25.95
N MET A 474 -27.84 1.61 -26.87
CA MET A 474 -28.33 2.75 -27.64
C MET A 474 -29.04 3.79 -26.75
N SER A 475 -29.69 3.36 -25.67
CA SER A 475 -30.41 4.27 -24.75
C SER A 475 -29.50 5.09 -23.84
N PHE A 476 -28.21 4.78 -23.79
CA PHE A 476 -27.19 5.49 -23.01
C PHE A 476 -26.51 6.64 -23.76
N GLN A 477 -26.82 6.84 -25.05
CA GLN A 477 -26.48 8.04 -25.82
C GLN A 477 -27.54 9.12 -25.63
#